data_AF-A0A7S1H7Z7-F1
#
_entry.id   AF-A0A7S1H7Z7-F1
#
_cell.length_a   1.000
_cell.length_b   1.000
_cell.length_c   1.000
_cell.angle_alpha   90.00
_cell.angle_beta   90.00
_cell.angle_gamma   90.00
#
_symmetry.space_group_name_H-M   'P 1'
#
loop_
_entity.id
_entity.type
_entity.pdbx_description
1 polymer ?
#
loop_
_entity_poly.entity_id
_entity_poly.type
_entity_poly.pdbx_seq_one_letter_code
_entity_poly.pdbx_strand_id
1 'polypeptide(L)'
;GAEGTETLRYREEMRDPELSSFDPERCPSGDNGVARLSGCDGKACVLSVLHDGHWGGVCGEDSFSEASAGVVCGSLGFTEHRAEFVKGVQLKGVSHHRSWLSGVRCSGDEDQITECRHGGW
;
A
#
# COMPACT_ATOMS: atom_id res chain seq x y z
N GLY A 1 30.55 33.59 -27.23
CA GLY A 1 29.57 32.54 -27.53
C GLY A 1 29.24 31.86 -26.23
N ALA A 2 28.03 32.06 -25.74
CA ALA A 2 27.53 31.39 -24.55
C ALA A 2 26.82 30.11 -25.01
N GLU A 3 27.10 28.97 -24.37
CA GLU A 3 26.15 27.85 -24.25
C GLU A 3 26.34 27.27 -22.84
N GLY A 4 25.56 27.83 -21.91
CA GLY A 4 25.43 27.32 -20.56
C GLY A 4 24.58 26.06 -20.59
N THR A 5 25.09 24.97 -20.01
CA THR A 5 24.27 23.81 -19.69
C THR A 5 23.41 24.17 -18.48
N GLU A 6 22.15 24.55 -18.73
CA GLU A 6 21.15 24.68 -17.69
C GLU A 6 20.89 23.29 -17.07
N THR A 7 21.66 22.97 -16.03
CA THR A 7 21.27 21.92 -15.10
C THR A 7 20.08 22.46 -14.33
N LEU A 8 18.88 21.95 -14.60
CA LEU A 8 17.73 22.13 -13.71
C LEU A 8 18.08 21.48 -12.37
N ARG A 9 18.76 22.22 -11.50
CA ARG A 9 18.79 21.93 -10.08
C ARG A 9 17.39 22.24 -9.58
N TYR A 10 16.57 21.21 -9.41
CA TYR A 10 15.40 21.33 -8.56
C TYR A 10 15.87 21.86 -7.22
N ARG A 11 15.39 23.05 -6.87
CA ARG A 11 15.72 23.70 -5.61
C ARG A 11 15.13 22.83 -4.49
N GLU A 12 15.97 22.04 -3.84
CA GLU A 12 15.64 21.22 -2.67
C GLU A 12 15.08 22.03 -1.49
N GLU A 13 15.17 23.36 -1.52
CA GLU A 13 14.85 24.24 -0.39
C GLU A 13 13.39 24.74 -0.33
N MET A 14 12.50 24.29 -1.22
CA MET A 14 11.06 24.64 -1.17
C MET A 14 10.14 23.40 -1.21
N ARG A 15 10.70 22.21 -0.98
CA ARG A 15 9.89 21.06 -0.60
C ARG A 15 9.59 21.21 0.88
N ASP A 16 8.37 21.61 1.19
CA ASP A 16 7.78 21.29 2.47
C ASP A 16 7.77 19.76 2.61
N PRO A 17 8.60 19.15 3.48
CA PRO A 17 8.75 17.71 3.58
C PRO A 17 7.46 17.01 4.02
N GLU A 18 6.50 17.75 4.57
CA GLU A 18 5.22 17.24 5.06
C GLU A 18 4.12 17.28 3.98
N LEU A 19 4.33 17.95 2.84
CA LEU A 19 3.22 18.34 1.95
C LEU A 19 3.36 17.99 0.46
N SER A 20 4.48 17.43 -0.02
CA SER A 20 4.66 17.18 -1.47
C SER A 20 4.44 15.74 -1.95
N SER A 21 3.87 14.85 -1.14
CA SER A 21 3.34 13.55 -1.63
C SER A 21 2.27 12.90 -0.75
N PHE A 22 1.98 13.49 0.41
CA PHE A 22 0.88 13.07 1.25
C PHE A 22 -0.39 13.66 0.66
N ASP A 23 -1.02 12.90 -0.24
CA ASP A 23 -2.44 13.07 -0.48
C ASP A 23 -3.15 12.31 0.65
N PRO A 24 -3.69 12.98 1.68
CA PRO A 24 -4.41 12.31 2.77
C PRO A 24 -5.67 11.57 2.28
N GLU A 25 -6.09 11.81 1.03
CA GLU A 25 -7.18 11.10 0.37
C GLU A 25 -6.73 9.77 -0.26
N ARG A 26 -5.42 9.53 -0.32
CA ARG A 26 -4.82 8.27 -0.76
C ARG A 26 -4.17 7.60 0.43
N CYS A 27 -3.97 6.30 0.30
CA CYS A 27 -3.40 5.44 1.32
C CYS A 27 -1.93 5.13 0.97
N PRO A 28 -0.99 6.05 1.26
CA PRO A 28 0.38 5.98 0.76
C PRO A 28 1.27 5.01 1.53
N SER A 29 0.99 4.75 2.80
CA SER A 29 1.79 3.89 3.68
C SER A 29 1.10 3.74 5.03
N GLY A 30 1.48 2.71 5.79
CA GLY A 30 0.99 2.51 7.16
C GLY A 30 1.33 1.13 7.67
N ASP A 31 1.40 0.99 8.99
CA ASP A 31 1.59 -0.28 9.70
C ASP A 31 0.78 -0.21 11.00
N ASN A 32 -0.17 -1.12 11.18
CA ASN A 32 -0.97 -1.23 12.41
C ASN A 32 -0.62 -2.48 13.24
N GLY A 33 0.48 -3.15 12.92
CA GLY A 33 0.91 -4.41 13.55
C GLY A 33 0.17 -5.66 13.05
N VAL A 34 -0.87 -5.51 12.21
CA VAL A 34 -1.59 -6.61 11.58
C VAL A 34 -1.41 -6.57 10.07
N ALA A 35 -1.59 -5.40 9.47
CA ALA A 35 -1.36 -5.11 8.06
C ALA A 35 -0.36 -3.96 7.93
N ARG A 36 0.48 -4.04 6.88
CA ARG A 36 1.40 -2.96 6.54
C ARG A 36 1.53 -2.76 5.03
N LEU A 37 1.75 -1.51 4.65
CA LEU A 37 2.11 -1.10 3.30
C LEU A 37 3.61 -0.74 3.27
N SER A 38 4.37 -1.44 2.44
CA SER A 38 5.84 -1.30 2.38
C SER A 38 6.39 -1.35 0.95
N GLY A 39 7.62 -0.88 0.75
CA GLY A 39 8.29 -0.94 -0.56
C GLY A 39 7.71 -0.02 -1.63
N CYS A 40 7.11 1.10 -1.23
CA CYS A 40 6.39 2.00 -2.14
C CYS A 40 7.28 2.65 -3.22
N ASP A 41 6.78 2.79 -4.46
CA ASP A 41 7.49 3.41 -5.59
C ASP A 41 6.88 4.74 -6.09
N GLY A 42 6.02 5.35 -5.26
CA GLY A 42 5.24 6.54 -5.60
C GLY A 42 3.98 6.27 -6.42
N LYS A 43 3.76 5.02 -6.86
CA LYS A 43 2.52 4.59 -7.53
C LYS A 43 1.78 3.51 -6.76
N ALA A 44 2.50 2.58 -6.15
CA ALA A 44 1.92 1.49 -5.38
C ALA A 44 2.82 1.11 -4.20
N CYS A 45 2.23 0.40 -3.23
CA CYS A 45 2.92 -0.22 -2.10
C CYS A 45 2.57 -1.69 -2.02
N VAL A 46 3.45 -2.51 -1.43
CA VAL A 46 3.15 -3.91 -1.14
C VAL A 46 2.42 -4.02 0.19
N LEU A 47 1.21 -4.56 0.11
CA LEU A 47 0.45 -5.03 1.26
C LEU A 47 1.02 -6.34 1.80
N SER A 48 1.36 -6.34 3.08
CA SER A 48 1.72 -7.52 3.85
C SER A 48 0.87 -7.62 5.11
N VAL A 49 0.59 -8.85 5.54
CA VAL A 49 -0.11 -9.18 6.78
C VAL A 49 0.86 -9.88 7.73
N LEU A 50 0.72 -9.65 9.03
CA LEU A 50 1.48 -10.33 10.08
C LEU A 50 0.68 -11.54 10.55
N HIS A 51 1.27 -12.73 10.43
CA HIS A 51 0.73 -13.96 10.99
C HIS A 51 1.89 -14.81 11.54
N ASP A 52 1.71 -15.42 12.72
CA ASP A 52 2.74 -16.21 13.41
C ASP A 52 4.12 -15.51 13.51
N GLY A 53 4.11 -14.19 13.75
CA GLY A 53 5.33 -13.38 13.91
C GLY A 53 6.10 -13.12 12.62
N HIS A 54 5.56 -13.47 11.45
CA HIS A 54 6.21 -13.27 10.15
C HIS A 54 5.30 -12.51 9.18
N TRP A 55 5.90 -11.64 8.37
CA TRP A 55 5.18 -10.89 7.33
C TRP A 55 5.04 -11.71 6.05
N GLY A 56 3.84 -11.72 5.49
CA GLY A 56 3.53 -12.41 4.24
C GLY A 56 2.56 -11.60 3.40
N GLY A 57 2.57 -11.82 2.09
CA GLY A 57 1.74 -11.09 1.16
C GLY A 57 0.27 -11.53 1.17
N VAL A 58 -0.54 -10.79 0.42
CA VAL A 58 -1.91 -11.16 0.09
C VAL A 58 -1.98 -11.56 -1.38
N CYS A 59 -2.47 -12.77 -1.67
CA CYS A 59 -2.69 -13.23 -3.03
C CYS A 59 -4.08 -12.76 -3.52
N GLY A 60 -4.10 -11.92 -4.55
CA GLY A 60 -5.32 -11.46 -5.19
C GLY A 60 -5.83 -12.49 -6.20
N GLU A 61 -6.53 -13.52 -5.75
CA GLU A 61 -7.28 -14.44 -6.64
C GLU A 61 -8.56 -13.76 -7.12
N ASP A 62 -8.43 -12.78 -8.02
CA ASP A 62 -9.50 -12.00 -8.67
C ASP A 62 -10.56 -11.32 -7.80
N SER A 63 -10.51 -11.53 -6.48
CA SER A 63 -11.55 -11.15 -5.54
C SER A 63 -11.21 -9.91 -4.71
N PHE A 64 -9.95 -9.47 -4.76
CA PHE A 64 -9.52 -8.25 -4.10
C PHE A 64 -10.15 -7.04 -4.82
N SER A 65 -10.96 -6.29 -4.10
CA SER A 65 -11.78 -5.19 -4.61
C SER A 65 -11.41 -3.85 -3.96
N GLU A 66 -12.05 -2.76 -4.40
CA GLU A 66 -11.98 -1.46 -3.73
C GLU A 66 -12.46 -1.53 -2.28
N ALA A 67 -13.46 -2.36 -1.96
CA ALA A 67 -13.87 -2.60 -0.58
C ALA A 67 -12.74 -3.22 0.26
N SER A 68 -12.01 -4.19 -0.30
CA SER A 68 -10.84 -4.76 0.39
C SER A 68 -9.72 -3.74 0.59
N ALA A 69 -9.52 -2.86 -0.38
CA ALA A 69 -8.55 -1.78 -0.28
C ALA A 69 -8.97 -0.73 0.77
N GLY A 70 -10.27 -0.41 0.82
CA GLY A 70 -10.88 0.47 1.81
C GLY A 70 -10.68 -0.04 3.23
N VAL A 71 -10.93 -1.33 3.50
CA VAL A 71 -10.69 -1.95 4.82
C VAL A 71 -9.22 -1.83 5.23
N VAL A 72 -8.27 -2.08 4.33
CA VAL A 72 -6.83 -1.91 4.64
C VAL A 72 -6.50 -0.47 5.01
N CYS A 73 -7.07 0.50 4.31
CA CYS A 73 -6.75 1.90 4.57
C CYS A 73 -7.46 2.42 5.82
N GLY A 74 -8.71 2.02 6.04
CA GLY A 74 -9.42 2.25 7.30
C GLY A 74 -8.66 1.68 8.49
N SER A 75 -8.17 0.43 8.38
CA SER A 75 -7.41 -0.23 9.44
C SER A 75 -6.08 0.46 9.76
N LEU A 76 -5.53 1.24 8.82
CA LEU A 76 -4.32 2.04 8.97
C LEU A 76 -4.61 3.49 9.42
N GLY A 77 -5.87 3.85 9.64
CA GLY A 77 -6.30 5.16 10.14
C GLY A 77 -6.67 6.18 9.06
N PHE A 78 -6.81 5.77 7.81
CA PHE A 78 -7.25 6.65 6.72
C PHE A 78 -8.79 6.70 6.66
N THR A 79 -9.36 7.91 6.54
CA THR A 79 -10.82 8.13 6.57
C THR A 79 -11.49 7.98 5.21
N GLU A 80 -10.74 8.18 4.12
CA GLU A 80 -11.22 7.98 2.75
C GLU A 80 -10.90 6.55 2.31
N HIS A 81 -11.93 5.77 1.98
CA HIS A 81 -11.81 4.38 1.51
C HIS A 81 -11.33 4.29 0.04
N ARG A 82 -10.76 5.37 -0.50
CA ARG A 82 -10.28 5.43 -1.88
C ARG A 82 -8.90 4.81 -1.99
N ALA A 83 -8.89 3.50 -2.17
CA ALA A 83 -7.67 2.77 -2.45
C ALA A 83 -7.86 1.90 -3.69
N GLU A 84 -6.93 2.03 -4.63
CA GLU A 84 -6.90 1.21 -5.83
C GLU A 84 -5.94 0.04 -5.62
N PHE A 85 -6.42 -1.17 -5.92
CA PHE A 85 -5.59 -2.36 -5.89
C PHE A 85 -4.96 -2.62 -7.27
N VAL A 86 -3.63 -2.71 -7.29
CA VAL A 86 -2.88 -3.04 -8.51
C VAL A 86 -2.37 -4.47 -8.44
N LYS A 87 -2.79 -5.31 -9.38
CA LYS A 87 -2.31 -6.69 -9.53
C LYS A 87 -0.93 -6.72 -10.18
N GLY A 88 -0.13 -7.74 -9.84
CA GLY A 88 1.09 -8.08 -10.57
C GLY A 88 2.27 -7.11 -10.39
N VAL A 89 2.22 -6.22 -9.40
CA VAL A 89 3.35 -5.34 -9.09
C VAL A 89 4.44 -6.16 -8.40
N GLN A 90 5.56 -6.35 -9.08
CA GLN A 90 6.80 -6.84 -8.47
C GLN A 90 7.67 -5.64 -8.10
N LEU A 91 7.66 -5.27 -6.83
CA LEU A 91 8.55 -4.22 -6.32
C LEU A 91 9.93 -4.82 -6.02
N LYS A 92 10.98 -4.20 -6.56
CA LYS A 92 12.37 -4.65 -6.36
C LYS A 92 12.70 -4.66 -4.86
N GLY A 93 13.21 -5.79 -4.38
CA GLY A 93 13.57 -5.97 -2.96
C GLY A 93 12.43 -6.49 -2.08
N VAL A 94 11.21 -6.63 -2.61
CA VAL A 94 10.10 -7.29 -1.90
C VAL A 94 10.04 -8.76 -2.30
N SER A 95 10.18 -9.62 -1.32
CA SER A 95 10.18 -11.07 -1.46
C SER A 95 8.79 -11.64 -1.14
N HIS A 96 8.04 -12.06 -2.16
CA HIS A 96 6.70 -12.64 -2.01
C HIS A 96 6.72 -14.16 -1.73
N HIS A 97 7.74 -14.65 -1.01
CA HIS A 97 7.95 -16.10 -0.85
C HIS A 97 6.85 -16.79 -0.02
N ARG A 98 6.01 -16.00 0.66
CA ARG A 98 4.89 -16.48 1.47
C ARG A 98 3.71 -15.51 1.37
N SER A 99 2.55 -16.03 1.00
CA SER A 99 1.27 -15.34 1.15
C SER A 99 0.50 -15.93 2.32
N TRP A 100 -0.03 -15.06 3.19
CA TRP A 100 -0.87 -15.48 4.32
C TRP A 100 -2.33 -15.58 3.94
N LEU A 101 -2.81 -14.61 3.17
CA LEU A 101 -4.18 -14.54 2.70
C LEU A 101 -4.23 -14.77 1.20
N SER A 102 -5.29 -15.42 0.73
CA SER A 102 -5.68 -15.60 -0.66
C SER A 102 -7.19 -15.40 -0.80
N GLY A 103 -7.66 -15.03 -1.99
CA GLY A 103 -9.10 -14.92 -2.24
C GLY A 103 -9.85 -13.99 -1.29
N VAL A 104 -9.18 -12.93 -0.79
CA VAL A 104 -9.75 -11.94 0.14
C VAL A 104 -10.95 -11.25 -0.50
N ARG A 105 -12.06 -11.20 0.24
CA ARG A 105 -13.33 -10.58 -0.10
C ARG A 105 -13.86 -9.86 1.13
N CYS A 106 -13.70 -8.55 1.15
CA CYS A 106 -14.26 -7.68 2.18
C CYS A 106 -15.64 -7.17 1.75
N SER A 107 -16.51 -6.96 2.73
CA SER A 107 -17.78 -6.23 2.57
C SER A 107 -17.57 -4.72 2.61
N GLY A 108 -16.51 -4.26 3.29
CA GLY A 108 -16.18 -2.85 3.49
C GLY A 108 -16.42 -2.37 4.92
N ASP A 109 -17.08 -3.18 5.75
CA ASP A 109 -17.41 -2.86 7.15
C ASP A 109 -16.42 -3.51 8.14
N GLU A 110 -15.45 -4.27 7.66
CA GLU A 110 -14.45 -4.92 8.50
C GLU A 110 -13.41 -3.93 9.04
N ASP A 111 -12.96 -4.12 10.29
CA ASP A 111 -11.94 -3.26 10.90
C ASP A 111 -10.52 -3.66 10.46
N GLN A 112 -10.34 -4.92 10.03
CA GLN A 112 -9.06 -5.45 9.56
C GLN A 112 -9.24 -6.38 8.36
N ILE A 113 -8.25 -6.41 7.46
CA ILE A 113 -8.28 -7.30 6.29
C ILE A 113 -8.33 -8.79 6.66
N THR A 114 -7.85 -9.16 7.85
CA THR A 114 -7.89 -10.52 8.38
C THR A 114 -9.29 -10.97 8.80
N GLU A 115 -10.23 -10.04 8.98
CA GLU A 115 -11.65 -10.33 9.30
C GLU A 115 -12.50 -10.54 8.06
N CYS A 116 -12.03 -10.05 6.91
CA CYS A 116 -12.68 -10.28 5.63
C CYS A 116 -12.74 -11.78 5.32
N ARG A 117 -13.67 -12.18 4.46
CA ARG A 117 -13.67 -13.55 3.98
C ARG A 117 -12.43 -13.80 3.13
N HIS A 118 -11.58 -14.72 3.54
CA HIS A 118 -10.39 -15.09 2.79
C HIS A 118 -10.12 -16.59 2.92
N GLY A 119 -9.27 -17.10 2.05
CA GLY A 119 -8.53 -18.33 2.30
C GLY A 119 -7.17 -17.96 2.88
N GLY A 120 -6.59 -18.78 3.74
CA GLY A 120 -5.35 -18.43 4.42
C GLY A 120 -5.46 -18.49 5.93
N TRP A 121 -4.55 -17.77 6.60
CA TRP A 121 -4.29 -17.88 8.05
C TRP A 121 -4.15 -16.53 8.73
#